data_AF-A0A944LLM5-F1
#
_entry.id   AF-A0A944LLM5-F1
#
_cell.length_a   1.000
_cell.length_b   1.000
_cell.length_c   1.000
_cell.angle_alpha   90.00
_cell.angle_beta   90.00
_cell.angle_gamma   90.00
#
_symmetry.space_group_name_H-M   'P 1'
#
loop_
_entity.id
_entity.type
_entity.pdbx_description
1 polymer ?
#
loop_
_entity_poly.entity_id
_entity_poly.type
_entity_poly.pdbx_seq_one_letter_code
_entity_poly.pdbx_strand_id
1 'polypeptide(L)'
;MTAELQTPVRSLGSWTIGVFGVAGLAAIIAGAYSSREALTAVAVLVALAVGIGWPHFLRIPAKKTLAAVIGLPGAGSALAAGFVPAPGFLDWTPAFIALGMMAVFVVQLIRGTGQAQRLESTLGCCAGVLLSCLGAGWIAGDRFNGVREMLLVAAISAAVALLAGLIRWPDSIVAPLGIVLAGLAGPLAGIIFSNIAVLPAALFGVVVGAVLVSFRRLVTLRGGPLNLPAALSMGLAPVSAVGSLAYFIDKLLIY
;
A
#
# COMPACT_ATOMS: atom_id res chain seq x y z
N MET A 1 32.20 -34.26 5.85
CA MET A 1 31.95 -32.85 5.49
C MET A 1 31.33 -32.82 4.10
N THR A 2 30.01 -32.84 4.00
CA THR A 2 29.29 -32.67 2.73
C THR A 2 29.05 -31.18 2.54
N ALA A 3 29.82 -30.57 1.63
CA ALA A 3 29.55 -29.23 1.16
C ALA A 3 28.27 -29.26 0.30
N GLU A 4 27.12 -29.00 0.93
CA GLU A 4 25.94 -28.63 0.16
C GLU A 4 26.24 -27.30 -0.53
N LEU A 5 26.42 -27.37 -1.84
CA LEU A 5 26.34 -26.22 -2.74
C LEU A 5 24.97 -25.56 -2.53
N GLN A 6 24.92 -24.55 -1.66
CA GLN A 6 23.79 -23.63 -1.58
C GLN A 6 23.67 -22.95 -2.95
N THR A 7 22.74 -23.46 -3.76
CA THR A 7 22.34 -22.79 -5.00
C THR A 7 22.02 -21.33 -4.67
N PRO A 8 22.55 -20.36 -5.42
CA PRO A 8 22.27 -18.96 -5.14
C PRO A 8 20.76 -18.75 -5.23
N VAL A 9 20.13 -18.42 -4.11
CA VAL A 9 18.71 -18.07 -4.07
C VAL A 9 18.53 -16.93 -5.06
N ARG A 10 17.82 -17.19 -6.18
CA ARG A 10 17.54 -16.16 -7.19
C ARG A 10 16.83 -15.00 -6.50
N SER A 11 17.54 -13.89 -6.30
CA SER A 11 16.94 -12.65 -5.86
C SER A 11 16.18 -12.06 -7.03
N LEU A 12 14.91 -11.73 -6.81
CA LEU A 12 14.19 -10.90 -7.76
C LEU A 12 14.86 -9.53 -7.87
N GLY A 13 14.85 -8.95 -9.06
CA GLY A 13 15.27 -7.58 -9.26
C GLY A 13 14.29 -6.62 -8.58
N SER A 14 14.80 -5.51 -8.03
CA SER A 14 13.98 -4.48 -7.37
C SER A 14 12.88 -3.90 -8.26
N TRP A 15 13.07 -3.92 -9.59
CA TRP A 15 12.07 -3.51 -10.59
C TRP A 15 10.76 -4.30 -10.49
N THR A 16 10.80 -5.55 -10.00
CA THR A 16 9.58 -6.36 -9.81
C THR A 16 8.60 -5.72 -8.82
N ILE A 17 9.10 -4.95 -7.84
CA ILE A 17 8.29 -4.22 -6.86
C ILE A 17 7.46 -3.15 -7.56
N GLY A 18 8.09 -2.35 -8.41
CA GLY A 18 7.39 -1.33 -9.18
C GLY A 18 6.35 -1.94 -10.12
N VAL A 19 6.65 -3.09 -10.73
CA VAL A 19 5.67 -3.81 -11.57
C VAL A 19 4.47 -4.29 -10.77
N PHE A 20 4.68 -4.87 -9.58
CA PHE A 20 3.56 -5.26 -8.71
C PHE A 20 2.74 -4.05 -8.25
N GLY A 21 3.39 -2.94 -7.92
CA GLY A 21 2.72 -1.70 -7.56
C GLY A 21 1.85 -1.16 -8.71
N VAL A 22 2.40 -1.06 -9.92
CA VAL A 22 1.67 -0.59 -11.11
C VAL A 22 0.52 -1.55 -11.45
N ALA A 23 0.76 -2.86 -11.43
CA ALA A 23 -0.27 -3.86 -11.70
C ALA A 23 -1.41 -3.82 -10.66
N GLY A 24 -1.07 -3.67 -9.37
CA GLY A 24 -2.05 -3.55 -8.30
C GLY A 24 -2.90 -2.28 -8.43
N LEU A 25 -2.25 -1.15 -8.73
CA LEU A 25 -2.95 0.10 -8.99
C LEU A 25 -3.87 -0.02 -10.21
N ALA A 26 -3.38 -0.57 -11.32
CA ALA A 26 -4.18 -0.79 -12.52
C ALA A 26 -5.39 -1.70 -12.24
N ALA A 27 -5.23 -2.75 -11.44
CA ALA A 27 -6.32 -3.62 -11.03
C ALA A 27 -7.36 -2.89 -10.17
N ILE A 28 -6.92 -2.02 -9.25
CA ILE A 28 -7.83 -1.19 -8.44
C ILE A 28 -8.65 -0.26 -9.34
N ILE A 29 -8.00 0.43 -10.28
CA ILE A 29 -8.71 1.34 -11.20
C ILE A 29 -9.64 0.56 -12.12
N ALA A 30 -9.21 -0.56 -12.69
CA ALA A 30 -10.08 -1.42 -13.48
C ALA A 30 -11.29 -1.92 -12.68
N GLY A 31 -11.09 -2.30 -11.41
CA GLY A 31 -12.16 -2.68 -10.50
C GLY A 31 -13.15 -1.54 -10.27
N ALA A 32 -12.66 -0.32 -10.04
CA ALA A 32 -13.48 0.87 -9.84
C ALA A 32 -14.40 1.14 -11.04
N TYR A 33 -13.91 0.98 -12.27
CA TYR A 33 -14.70 1.16 -13.49
C TYR A 33 -15.56 -0.04 -13.90
N SER A 34 -15.35 -1.21 -13.31
CA SER A 34 -16.11 -2.43 -13.62
C SER A 34 -17.36 -2.54 -12.76
N SER A 35 -17.18 -2.70 -11.45
CA SER A 35 -18.28 -2.79 -10.48
C SER A 35 -17.75 -2.62 -9.06
N ARG A 36 -18.64 -2.26 -8.13
CA ARG A 36 -18.30 -2.12 -6.71
C ARG A 36 -17.79 -3.43 -6.11
N GLU A 37 -18.39 -4.55 -6.50
CA GLU A 37 -18.00 -5.88 -6.05
C GLU A 37 -16.60 -6.23 -6.59
N ALA A 38 -16.31 -5.87 -7.84
CA ALA A 38 -14.99 -6.07 -8.44
C ALA A 38 -13.91 -5.25 -7.72
N LEU A 39 -14.13 -3.96 -7.47
CA LEU A 39 -13.22 -3.11 -6.70
C LEU A 39 -12.98 -3.67 -5.29
N THR A 40 -14.05 -4.08 -4.61
CA THR A 40 -13.98 -4.65 -3.25
C THR A 40 -13.17 -5.95 -3.27
N ALA A 41 -13.42 -6.84 -4.24
CA ALA A 41 -12.67 -8.08 -4.39
C ALA A 41 -11.17 -7.81 -4.64
N VAL A 42 -10.84 -6.86 -5.51
CA VAL A 42 -9.44 -6.47 -5.76
C VAL A 42 -8.79 -5.91 -4.50
N ALA A 43 -9.47 -5.02 -3.76
CA ALA A 43 -8.95 -4.46 -2.51
C ALA A 43 -8.71 -5.54 -1.43
N VAL A 44 -9.60 -6.53 -1.33
CA VAL A 44 -9.41 -7.70 -0.45
C VAL A 44 -8.18 -8.51 -0.89
N LEU A 45 -8.03 -8.80 -2.18
CA LEU A 45 -6.87 -9.52 -2.70
C LEU A 45 -5.56 -8.76 -2.45
N VAL A 46 -5.57 -7.44 -2.62
CA VAL A 46 -4.43 -6.56 -2.32
C VAL A 46 -4.10 -6.60 -0.83
N ALA A 47 -5.09 -6.50 0.06
CA ALA A 47 -4.87 -6.58 1.50
C ALA A 47 -4.28 -7.93 1.94
N LEU A 48 -4.78 -9.04 1.37
CA LEU A 48 -4.25 -10.38 1.60
C LEU A 48 -2.83 -10.53 1.05
N ALA A 49 -2.55 -9.99 -0.14
CA ALA A 49 -1.22 -10.00 -0.75
C ALA A 49 -0.20 -9.20 0.08
N VAL A 50 -0.59 -8.04 0.60
CA VAL A 50 0.19 -7.27 1.58
C VAL A 50 0.42 -8.13 2.82
N GLY A 51 -0.62 -8.73 3.40
CA GLY A 51 -0.49 -9.61 4.56
C GLY A 51 0.46 -10.78 4.36
N ILE A 52 0.35 -11.50 3.24
CA ILE A 52 1.23 -12.63 2.92
C ILE A 52 2.67 -12.16 2.70
N GLY A 53 2.87 -11.08 1.96
CA GLY A 53 4.20 -10.62 1.60
C GLY A 53 4.96 -9.91 2.71
N TRP A 54 4.25 -9.20 3.60
CA TRP A 54 4.87 -8.32 4.60
C TRP A 54 5.78 -9.07 5.58
N PRO A 55 5.39 -10.21 6.18
CA PRO A 55 6.29 -11.01 7.03
C PRO A 55 7.50 -11.57 6.27
N HIS A 56 7.37 -11.83 4.96
CA HIS A 56 8.49 -12.26 4.12
C HIS A 56 9.47 -11.10 3.86
N PHE A 57 8.95 -9.89 3.66
CA PHE A 57 9.77 -8.68 3.58
C PHE A 57 10.52 -8.47 4.90
N LEU A 58 9.84 -8.50 6.04
CA LEU A 58 10.47 -8.31 7.35
C LEU A 58 11.35 -9.48 7.82
N ARG A 59 11.41 -10.59 7.06
CA ARG A 59 12.16 -11.82 7.41
C ARG A 59 11.78 -12.39 8.78
N ILE A 60 10.51 -12.23 9.19
CA ILE A 60 10.04 -12.70 10.49
C ILE A 60 9.89 -14.23 10.47
N PRO A 61 10.24 -14.96 11.55
CA PRO A 61 10.07 -16.41 11.60
C PRO A 61 8.61 -16.89 11.46
N ALA A 62 7.66 -16.22 12.14
CA ALA A 62 6.25 -16.60 12.21
C ALA A 62 5.41 -16.11 11.01
N LYS A 63 5.84 -16.43 9.78
CA LYS A 63 5.29 -15.86 8.54
C LYS A 63 3.80 -16.12 8.35
N LYS A 64 3.34 -17.35 8.58
CA LYS A 64 1.95 -17.76 8.32
C LYS A 64 0.96 -17.07 9.27
N THR A 65 1.26 -17.12 10.56
CA THR A 65 0.40 -16.52 11.59
C THR A 65 0.33 -15.00 11.41
N LEU A 66 1.47 -14.35 11.22
CA LEU A 66 1.50 -12.89 11.02
C LEU A 66 0.90 -12.47 9.67
N ALA A 67 0.98 -13.31 8.65
CA ALA A 67 0.29 -13.04 7.39
C ALA A 67 -1.23 -13.00 7.56
N ALA A 68 -1.80 -13.95 8.32
CA ALA A 68 -3.22 -13.93 8.65
C ALA A 68 -3.60 -12.70 9.49
N VAL A 69 -2.80 -12.38 10.51
CA VAL A 69 -3.03 -11.23 11.39
C VAL A 69 -2.93 -9.88 10.67
N ILE A 70 -2.16 -9.78 9.59
CA ILE A 70 -2.09 -8.57 8.77
C ILE A 70 -3.18 -8.55 7.69
N GLY A 71 -3.37 -9.66 6.99
CA GLY A 71 -4.25 -9.74 5.82
C GLY A 71 -5.73 -9.71 6.19
N LEU A 72 -6.14 -10.43 7.23
CA LEU A 72 -7.56 -10.55 7.60
C LEU A 72 -8.18 -9.21 8.05
N PRO A 73 -7.53 -8.39 8.90
CA PRO A 73 -8.05 -7.07 9.20
C PRO A 73 -8.16 -6.16 7.98
N GLY A 74 -7.16 -6.19 7.08
CA GLY A 74 -7.21 -5.41 5.84
C GLY A 74 -8.36 -5.84 4.92
N ALA A 75 -8.56 -7.16 4.78
CA ALA A 75 -9.70 -7.71 4.05
C ALA A 75 -11.03 -7.32 4.69
N GLY A 76 -11.14 -7.39 6.02
CA GLY A 76 -12.32 -6.96 6.77
C GLY A 76 -12.61 -5.47 6.61
N SER A 77 -11.58 -4.63 6.66
CA SER A 77 -11.69 -3.18 6.40
C SER A 77 -12.15 -2.89 4.98
N ALA A 78 -11.60 -3.59 3.97
CA ALA A 78 -12.03 -3.47 2.58
C ALA A 78 -13.50 -3.91 2.39
N LEU A 79 -13.90 -5.04 2.96
CA LEU A 79 -15.29 -5.50 2.93
C LEU A 79 -16.22 -4.50 3.62
N ALA A 80 -15.86 -3.99 4.79
CA ALA A 80 -16.65 -2.99 5.48
C ALA A 80 -16.81 -1.71 4.63
N ALA A 81 -15.72 -1.18 4.08
CA ALA A 81 -15.81 -0.04 3.15
C ALA A 81 -16.61 -0.35 1.88
N GLY A 82 -16.64 -1.63 1.49
CA GLY A 82 -17.44 -2.16 0.41
C GLY A 82 -18.92 -2.29 0.71
N PHE A 83 -19.39 -2.32 1.96
CA PHE A 83 -20.81 -2.59 2.29
C PHE A 83 -21.46 -1.59 3.25
N VAL A 84 -20.70 -0.88 4.08
CA VAL A 84 -21.22 0.09 5.05
C VAL A 84 -21.91 1.25 4.30
N PRO A 85 -23.13 1.66 4.71
CA PRO A 85 -23.83 2.80 4.12
C PRO A 85 -23.10 4.15 4.31
N ALA A 86 -23.42 5.13 3.47
CA ALA A 86 -22.98 6.50 3.66
C ALA A 86 -23.55 7.08 4.97
N PRO A 87 -22.89 8.07 5.60
CA PRO A 87 -21.64 8.75 5.21
C PRO A 87 -20.36 8.08 5.77
N GLY A 88 -20.50 6.96 6.47
CA GLY A 88 -19.46 6.34 7.30
C GLY A 88 -18.60 5.28 6.62
N PHE A 89 -18.16 5.49 5.38
CA PHE A 89 -17.52 4.42 4.58
C PHE A 89 -16.27 3.79 5.23
N LEU A 90 -15.52 4.55 6.05
CA LEU A 90 -14.33 4.05 6.74
C LEU A 90 -14.51 3.85 8.25
N ASP A 91 -15.73 3.96 8.79
CA ASP A 91 -15.97 3.96 10.25
C ASP A 91 -15.47 2.69 10.95
N TRP A 92 -15.51 1.56 10.27
CA TRP A 92 -15.04 0.27 10.79
C TRP A 92 -13.54 0.04 10.59
N THR A 93 -12.87 0.83 9.74
CA THR A 93 -11.44 0.65 9.43
C THR A 93 -10.56 0.79 10.68
N PRO A 94 -10.75 1.81 11.56
CA PRO A 94 -10.03 1.90 12.83
C PRO A 94 -10.21 0.67 13.73
N ALA A 95 -11.42 0.09 13.77
CA ALA A 95 -11.70 -1.11 14.57
C ALA A 95 -10.91 -2.32 14.04
N PHE A 96 -10.87 -2.53 12.72
CA PHE A 96 -10.05 -3.59 12.13
C PHE A 96 -8.56 -3.37 12.37
N ILE A 97 -8.06 -2.14 12.25
CA ILE A 97 -6.67 -1.80 12.59
C ILE A 97 -6.38 -2.17 14.06
N ALA A 98 -7.24 -1.75 14.99
CA ALA A 98 -7.07 -2.04 16.41
C ALA A 98 -7.07 -3.56 16.67
N LEU A 99 -8.01 -4.31 16.10
CA LEU A 99 -8.07 -5.77 16.20
C LEU A 99 -6.81 -6.44 15.66
N GLY A 100 -6.32 -6.01 14.48
CA GLY A 100 -5.09 -6.52 13.89
C GLY A 100 -3.87 -6.23 14.74
N MET A 101 -3.72 -5.00 15.24
CA MET A 101 -2.61 -4.63 16.12
C MET A 101 -2.65 -5.40 17.44
N MET A 102 -3.83 -5.53 18.08
CA MET A 102 -3.99 -6.36 19.28
C MET A 102 -3.59 -7.82 19.00
N ALA A 103 -4.02 -8.39 17.87
CA ALA A 103 -3.63 -9.74 17.47
C ALA A 103 -2.11 -9.87 17.22
N VAL A 104 -1.44 -8.84 16.69
CA VAL A 104 0.03 -8.82 16.60
C VAL A 104 0.64 -8.96 17.99
N PHE A 105 0.19 -8.16 18.97
CA PHE A 105 0.70 -8.26 20.34
C PHE A 105 0.45 -9.66 20.94
N VAL A 106 -0.75 -10.23 20.76
CA VAL A 106 -1.08 -11.59 21.23
C VAL A 106 -0.15 -12.63 20.62
N VAL A 107 0.09 -12.58 19.31
CA VAL A 107 1.05 -13.50 18.65
C VAL A 107 2.46 -13.35 19.25
N GLN A 108 2.88 -12.12 19.54
CA GLN A 108 4.21 -11.88 20.12
C GLN A 108 4.30 -12.31 21.58
N LEU A 109 3.21 -12.26 22.35
CA LEU A 109 3.13 -12.82 23.70
C LEU A 109 3.26 -14.34 23.67
N ILE A 110 2.53 -15.02 22.77
CA ILE A 110 2.57 -16.48 22.60
C ILE A 110 3.97 -16.96 22.17
N ARG A 111 4.68 -16.19 21.33
CA ARG A 111 6.07 -16.49 20.94
C ARG A 111 7.08 -16.49 22.10
N GLY A 112 6.71 -15.98 23.27
CA GLY A 112 7.53 -16.00 24.49
C GLY A 112 8.53 -14.83 24.61
N THR A 113 9.02 -14.61 25.84
CA THR A 113 10.06 -13.62 26.16
C THR A 113 11.45 -14.17 25.80
N GLY A 114 12.34 -13.34 25.24
CA GLY A 114 13.71 -13.75 24.87
C GLY A 114 13.98 -14.01 23.39
N GLN A 115 12.96 -13.96 22.52
CA GLN A 115 13.18 -14.03 21.07
C GLN A 115 13.87 -12.74 20.57
N ALA A 116 14.91 -12.88 19.76
CA ALA A 116 15.56 -11.75 19.10
C ALA A 116 14.56 -11.00 18.20
N GLN A 117 14.70 -9.67 18.13
CA GLN A 117 13.96 -8.79 17.21
C GLN A 117 12.44 -8.74 17.45
N ARG A 118 11.97 -9.00 18.69
CA ARG A 118 10.53 -8.91 19.03
C ARG A 118 9.95 -7.53 18.80
N LEU A 119 10.61 -6.47 19.30
CA LEU A 119 10.12 -5.10 19.15
C LEU A 119 10.00 -4.71 17.66
N GLU A 120 11.05 -5.00 16.89
CA GLU A 120 11.09 -4.75 15.45
C GLU A 120 10.01 -5.53 14.70
N SER A 121 9.80 -6.80 15.06
CA SER A 121 8.73 -7.63 14.49
C SER A 121 7.34 -7.12 14.87
N THR A 122 7.13 -6.65 16.10
CA THR A 122 5.85 -6.08 16.54
C THR A 122 5.56 -4.78 15.79
N LEU A 123 6.50 -3.83 15.81
CA LEU A 123 6.34 -2.53 15.14
C LEU A 123 6.18 -2.71 13.63
N GLY A 124 7.01 -3.57 13.02
CA GLY A 124 6.91 -3.89 11.60
C GLY A 124 5.58 -4.53 11.24
N CYS A 125 5.06 -5.47 12.04
CA CYS A 125 3.75 -6.07 11.78
C CYS A 125 2.59 -5.10 12.01
N CYS A 126 2.65 -4.22 13.01
CA CYS A 126 1.65 -3.17 13.20
C CYS A 126 1.61 -2.22 11.98
N ALA A 127 2.77 -1.85 11.42
CA ALA A 127 2.82 -1.10 10.17
C ALA A 127 2.17 -1.88 9.01
N GLY A 128 2.40 -3.20 8.94
CA GLY A 128 1.73 -4.06 7.97
C GLY A 128 0.21 -4.05 8.09
N VAL A 129 -0.32 -4.15 9.32
CA VAL A 129 -1.77 -4.07 9.61
C VAL A 129 -2.34 -2.72 9.15
N LEU A 130 -1.65 -1.62 9.46
CA LEU A 130 -2.07 -0.29 9.01
C LEU A 130 -2.14 -0.27 7.47
N LEU A 131 -1.07 -0.67 6.79
CA LEU A 131 -0.98 -0.63 5.34
C LEU A 131 -2.01 -1.54 4.65
N SER A 132 -2.31 -2.71 5.20
CA SER A 132 -3.32 -3.60 4.62
C SER A 132 -4.74 -3.01 4.73
N CYS A 133 -5.05 -2.30 5.82
CA CYS A 133 -6.35 -1.66 6.05
C CYS A 133 -6.53 -0.38 5.23
N LEU A 134 -5.49 0.43 5.04
CA LEU A 134 -5.60 1.73 4.34
C LEU A 134 -6.10 1.61 2.89
N GLY A 135 -5.95 0.43 2.27
CA GLY A 135 -6.46 0.13 0.94
C GLY A 135 -7.98 0.27 0.80
N ALA A 136 -8.73 0.13 1.90
CA ALA A 136 -10.17 0.38 1.94
C ALA A 136 -10.55 1.82 1.50
N GLY A 137 -9.61 2.76 1.59
CA GLY A 137 -9.81 4.13 1.12
C GLY A 137 -10.05 4.24 -0.39
N TRP A 138 -9.56 3.31 -1.21
CA TRP A 138 -9.89 3.29 -2.64
C TRP A 138 -11.37 3.03 -2.88
N ILE A 139 -11.97 2.14 -2.09
CA ILE A 139 -13.41 1.84 -2.13
C ILE A 139 -14.20 3.04 -1.60
N ALA A 140 -13.77 3.62 -0.49
CA ALA A 140 -14.44 4.78 0.10
C ALA A 140 -14.40 5.98 -0.85
N GLY A 141 -13.25 6.27 -1.48
CA GLY A 141 -13.09 7.33 -2.48
C GLY A 141 -13.96 7.10 -3.71
N ASP A 142 -14.03 5.88 -4.23
CA ASP A 142 -14.92 5.55 -5.36
C ASP A 142 -16.41 5.81 -5.07
N ARG A 143 -16.81 5.55 -3.81
CA ARG A 143 -18.19 5.74 -3.34
C ARG A 143 -18.49 7.16 -2.88
N PHE A 144 -17.47 7.98 -2.65
CA PHE A 144 -17.63 9.34 -2.14
C PHE A 144 -18.01 10.28 -3.29
N ASN A 145 -19.17 10.94 -3.15
CA ASN A 145 -19.75 11.93 -4.09
C ASN A 145 -20.00 11.50 -5.54
N GLY A 146 -19.65 10.27 -5.95
CA GLY A 146 -19.87 9.77 -7.31
C GLY A 146 -18.97 10.43 -8.39
N VAL A 147 -18.18 11.43 -8.01
CA VAL A 147 -17.21 12.11 -8.88
C VAL A 147 -15.85 11.43 -8.72
N ARG A 148 -15.41 10.72 -9.76
CA ARG A 148 -14.18 9.89 -9.75
C ARG A 148 -12.90 10.69 -9.98
N GLU A 149 -12.98 12.02 -10.05
CA GLU A 149 -11.87 12.89 -10.42
C GLU A 149 -10.70 12.81 -9.43
N MET A 150 -10.96 12.88 -8.12
CA MET A 150 -9.90 12.78 -7.12
C MET A 150 -9.27 11.38 -7.08
N LEU A 151 -10.08 10.33 -7.29
CA LEU A 151 -9.60 8.96 -7.44
C LEU A 151 -8.64 8.84 -8.63
N LEU A 152 -8.96 9.47 -9.77
CA LEU A 152 -8.09 9.50 -10.93
C LEU A 152 -6.82 10.31 -10.68
N VAL A 153 -6.90 11.46 -10.03
CA VAL A 153 -5.71 12.25 -9.65
C VAL A 153 -4.78 11.45 -8.75
N ALA A 154 -5.34 10.75 -7.76
CA ALA A 154 -4.57 9.84 -6.89
C ALA A 154 -3.89 8.74 -7.70
N ALA A 155 -4.64 8.12 -8.62
CA ALA A 155 -4.15 7.05 -9.47
C ALA A 155 -3.03 7.51 -10.41
N ILE A 156 -3.20 8.64 -11.08
CA ILE A 156 -2.19 9.17 -12.01
C ILE A 156 -0.92 9.56 -11.23
N SER A 157 -1.07 10.23 -10.08
CA SER A 157 0.06 10.62 -9.23
C SER A 157 0.82 9.39 -8.71
N ALA A 158 0.08 8.36 -8.27
CA ALA A 158 0.67 7.10 -7.83
C ALA A 158 1.36 6.36 -8.97
N ALA A 159 0.75 6.30 -10.16
CA ALA A 159 1.33 5.66 -11.33
C ALA A 159 2.65 6.35 -11.73
N VAL A 160 2.68 7.68 -11.77
CA VAL A 160 3.90 8.45 -12.08
C VAL A 160 5.01 8.17 -11.07
N ALA A 161 4.70 8.18 -9.76
CA ALA A 161 5.67 7.84 -8.73
C ALA A 161 6.19 6.39 -8.83
N LEU A 162 5.30 5.43 -9.11
CA LEU A 162 5.67 4.02 -9.29
C LEU A 162 6.53 3.80 -10.54
N LEU A 163 6.20 4.46 -11.66
CA LEU A 163 6.96 4.41 -12.90
C LEU A 163 8.33 5.06 -12.75
N ALA A 164 8.43 6.22 -12.08
CA ALA A 164 9.71 6.80 -11.70
C ALA A 164 10.53 5.84 -10.82
N GLY A 165 9.84 5.11 -9.93
CA GLY A 165 10.40 4.03 -9.12
C GLY A 165 10.93 2.83 -9.89
N LEU A 166 10.66 2.68 -11.20
CA LEU A 166 11.27 1.65 -12.05
C LEU A 166 12.63 2.06 -12.64
N ILE A 167 12.96 3.35 -12.59
CA ILE A 167 14.21 3.88 -13.15
C ILE A 167 15.39 3.39 -12.30
N ARG A 168 16.41 2.84 -12.97
CA ARG A 168 17.62 2.27 -12.35
C ARG A 168 18.70 3.33 -12.08
N TRP A 169 18.29 4.45 -11.51
CA TRP A 169 19.17 5.56 -11.13
C TRP A 169 19.40 5.57 -9.61
N PRO A 170 20.46 6.24 -9.11
CA PRO A 170 20.70 6.38 -7.68
C PRO A 170 19.50 7.01 -6.98
N ASP A 171 19.18 6.53 -5.77
CA ASP A 171 18.01 7.00 -5.00
C ASP A 171 18.05 8.51 -4.74
N SER A 172 19.24 9.12 -4.65
CA SER A 172 19.40 10.57 -4.53
C SER A 172 18.78 11.38 -5.68
N ILE A 173 18.63 10.77 -6.87
CA ILE A 173 18.03 11.41 -8.04
C ILE A 173 16.57 10.96 -8.21
N VAL A 174 16.32 9.64 -8.10
CA VAL A 174 14.96 9.09 -8.32
C VAL A 174 13.97 9.56 -7.26
N ALA A 175 14.41 9.68 -6.00
CA ALA A 175 13.54 10.10 -4.90
C ALA A 175 12.95 11.52 -5.11
N PRO A 176 13.76 12.57 -5.29
CA PRO A 176 13.21 13.91 -5.53
C PRO A 176 12.46 13.98 -6.86
N LEU A 177 12.95 13.29 -7.90
CA LEU A 177 12.28 13.27 -9.21
C LEU A 177 10.89 12.63 -9.13
N GLY A 178 10.74 11.50 -8.44
CA GLY A 178 9.45 10.84 -8.24
C GLY A 178 8.45 11.71 -7.48
N ILE A 179 8.90 12.43 -6.46
CA ILE A 179 8.07 13.36 -5.68
C ILE A 179 7.62 14.55 -6.55
N VAL A 180 8.55 15.17 -7.28
CA VAL A 180 8.25 16.32 -8.14
C VAL A 180 7.32 15.90 -9.26
N LEU A 181 7.59 14.79 -9.96
CA LEU A 181 6.73 14.32 -11.04
C LEU A 181 5.33 13.93 -10.54
N ALA A 182 5.21 13.28 -9.38
CA ALA A 182 3.91 12.98 -8.78
C ALA A 182 3.17 14.25 -8.36
N GLY A 183 3.87 15.24 -7.81
CA GLY A 183 3.31 16.55 -7.50
C GLY A 183 2.82 17.30 -8.73
N LEU A 184 3.52 17.21 -9.86
CA LEU A 184 3.11 17.82 -11.12
C LEU A 184 1.98 17.05 -11.82
N ALA A 185 1.84 15.75 -11.55
CA ALA A 185 0.82 14.92 -12.16
C ALA A 185 -0.61 15.38 -11.83
N GLY A 186 -0.86 15.82 -10.60
CA GLY A 186 -2.17 16.34 -10.18
C GLY A 186 -2.62 17.60 -10.95
N PRO A 187 -1.82 18.68 -10.97
CA PRO A 187 -2.04 19.86 -11.80
C PRO A 187 -2.23 19.57 -13.28
N LEU A 188 -1.38 18.71 -13.85
CA LEU A 188 -1.46 18.34 -15.27
C LEU A 188 -2.75 17.56 -15.57
N ALA A 189 -3.20 16.70 -14.65
CA ALA A 189 -4.51 16.07 -14.74
C ALA A 189 -5.63 17.13 -14.62
N GLY A 190 -5.50 18.13 -13.75
CA GLY A 190 -6.45 19.24 -13.60
C GLY A 190 -6.60 20.14 -14.84
N ILE A 191 -5.65 20.15 -15.77
CA ILE A 191 -5.83 20.83 -17.08
C ILE A 191 -6.88 20.10 -17.93
N ILE A 192 -7.00 18.78 -17.76
CA ILE A 192 -7.99 17.93 -18.45
C ILE A 192 -9.30 17.92 -17.67
N PHE A 193 -9.22 17.92 -16.33
CA PHE A 193 -10.37 17.93 -15.41
C PHE A 193 -10.60 19.35 -14.88
N SER A 194 -11.45 20.13 -15.56
CA SER A 194 -11.69 21.57 -15.32
C SER A 194 -12.21 21.95 -13.92
N ASN A 195 -12.43 20.98 -13.02
CA ASN A 195 -13.07 21.16 -11.72
C ASN A 195 -12.12 20.91 -10.52
N ILE A 196 -10.83 20.67 -10.78
CA ILE A 196 -9.87 20.30 -9.73
C ILE A 196 -9.04 21.53 -9.33
N ALA A 197 -9.05 21.85 -8.03
CA ALA A 197 -8.17 22.86 -7.49
C ALA A 197 -6.70 22.43 -7.66
N VAL A 198 -5.95 23.18 -8.48
CA VAL A 198 -4.57 22.86 -8.90
C VAL A 198 -3.63 22.70 -7.70
N LEU A 199 -3.73 23.60 -6.71
CA LEU A 199 -2.82 23.61 -5.57
C LEU A 199 -3.03 22.39 -4.63
N PRO A 200 -4.25 22.06 -4.19
CA PRO A 200 -4.51 20.81 -3.46
C PRO A 200 -4.08 19.55 -4.19
N ALA A 201 -4.34 19.46 -5.50
CA ALA A 201 -3.91 18.32 -6.32
C ALA A 201 -2.39 18.19 -6.36
N ALA A 202 -1.66 19.31 -6.44
CA ALA A 202 -0.19 19.31 -6.41
C ALA A 202 0.35 18.81 -5.07
N LEU A 203 -0.17 19.36 -3.96
CA LEU A 203 0.24 18.97 -2.61
C LEU A 203 -0.05 17.49 -2.35
N PHE A 204 -1.21 17.01 -2.77
CA PHE A 204 -1.54 15.59 -2.67
C PHE A 204 -0.59 14.72 -3.48
N GLY A 205 -0.30 15.09 -4.73
CA GLY A 205 0.67 14.38 -5.57
C GLY A 205 2.06 14.29 -4.93
N VAL A 206 2.52 15.37 -4.29
CA VAL A 206 3.79 15.39 -3.53
C VAL A 206 3.75 14.41 -2.37
N VAL A 207 2.66 14.38 -1.59
CA VAL A 207 2.50 13.45 -0.46
C VAL A 207 2.48 12.00 -0.95
N VAL A 208 1.72 11.70 -1.99
CA VAL A 208 1.65 10.36 -2.62
C VAL A 208 3.03 9.93 -3.12
N GLY A 209 3.74 10.81 -3.83
CA GLY A 209 5.10 10.58 -4.29
C GLY A 209 6.06 10.30 -3.14
N ALA A 210 5.99 11.09 -2.06
CA ALA A 210 6.83 10.92 -0.89
C ALA A 210 6.60 9.57 -0.19
N VAL A 211 5.34 9.14 -0.06
CA VAL A 211 5.00 7.81 0.47
C VAL A 211 5.60 6.70 -0.40
N LEU A 212 5.34 6.72 -1.72
CA LEU A 212 5.83 5.68 -2.63
C LEU A 212 7.35 5.60 -2.71
N VAL A 213 8.02 6.75 -2.76
CA VAL A 213 9.49 6.84 -2.75
C VAL A 213 10.08 6.35 -1.42
N SER A 214 9.42 6.61 -0.30
CA SER A 214 9.85 6.10 1.01
C SER A 214 9.88 4.57 1.03
N PHE A 215 8.92 3.91 0.38
CA PHE A 215 8.93 2.44 0.25
C PHE A 215 10.07 1.93 -0.61
N ARG A 216 10.41 2.62 -1.70
CA ARG A 216 11.62 2.31 -2.47
C ARG A 216 12.86 2.40 -1.59
N ARG A 217 12.99 3.46 -0.79
CA ARG A 217 14.11 3.64 0.14
C ARG A 217 14.16 2.53 1.20
N LEU A 218 13.02 2.09 1.73
CA LEU A 218 12.95 0.95 2.66
C LEU A 218 13.51 -0.33 2.04
N VAL A 219 13.24 -0.58 0.76
CA VAL A 219 13.78 -1.75 0.04
C VAL A 219 15.30 -1.64 -0.12
N THR A 220 15.78 -0.46 -0.54
CA THR A 220 17.21 -0.19 -0.72
C THR A 220 17.98 -0.38 0.60
N LEU A 221 17.42 0.12 1.72
CA LEU A 221 18.04 0.03 3.04
C LEU A 221 18.02 -1.39 3.63
N ARG A 222 16.98 -2.19 3.35
CA ARG A 222 16.88 -3.57 3.86
C ARG A 222 18.06 -4.43 3.42
N GLY A 223 18.48 -4.29 2.17
CA GLY A 223 19.53 -5.12 1.57
C GLY A 223 19.20 -6.62 1.48
N GLY A 224 19.94 -7.32 0.63
CA GLY A 224 19.83 -8.77 0.45
C GLY A 224 18.63 -9.23 -0.41
N PRO A 225 18.45 -10.56 -0.55
CA PRO A 225 17.58 -11.10 -1.59
C PRO A 225 16.09 -10.78 -1.36
N LEU A 226 15.40 -10.55 -2.48
CA LEU A 226 13.95 -10.35 -2.56
C LEU A 226 13.27 -11.60 -3.09
N ASN A 227 12.34 -12.12 -2.30
CA ASN A 227 11.50 -13.26 -2.65
C ASN A 227 10.18 -12.72 -3.25
N LEU A 228 9.48 -13.54 -4.03
CA LEU A 228 8.22 -13.15 -4.69
C LEU A 228 7.18 -12.52 -3.73
N PRO A 229 6.88 -13.11 -2.55
CA PRO A 229 5.90 -12.51 -1.65
C PRO A 229 6.36 -11.15 -1.11
N ALA A 230 7.66 -11.00 -0.81
CA ALA A 230 8.20 -9.73 -0.32
C ALA A 230 8.13 -8.63 -1.39
N ALA A 231 8.42 -8.98 -2.65
CA ALA A 231 8.29 -8.05 -3.77
C ALA A 231 6.84 -7.60 -3.97
N LEU A 232 5.90 -8.55 -3.88
CA LEU A 232 4.47 -8.30 -3.99
C LEU A 232 3.99 -7.31 -2.91
N SER A 233 4.30 -7.55 -1.63
CA SER A 233 3.88 -6.62 -0.57
C SER A 233 4.52 -5.25 -0.69
N MET A 234 5.79 -5.16 -1.08
CA MET A 234 6.45 -3.85 -1.21
C MET A 234 5.92 -3.03 -2.37
N GLY A 235 5.34 -3.67 -3.40
CA GLY A 235 4.66 -2.97 -4.48
C GLY A 235 3.25 -2.52 -4.08
N LEU A 236 2.51 -3.40 -3.41
CA LEU A 236 1.10 -3.19 -3.09
C LEU A 236 0.83 -2.36 -1.84
N ALA A 237 1.69 -2.47 -0.81
CA ALA A 237 1.49 -1.76 0.46
C ALA A 237 1.42 -0.22 0.32
N PRO A 238 2.31 0.46 -0.45
CA PRO A 238 2.19 1.90 -0.60
C PRO A 238 0.97 2.27 -1.47
N VAL A 239 0.56 1.41 -2.42
CA VAL A 239 -0.69 1.61 -3.18
C VAL A 239 -1.89 1.58 -2.23
N SER A 240 -1.94 0.65 -1.28
CA SER A 240 -2.98 0.63 -0.25
C SER A 240 -2.98 1.91 0.59
N ALA A 241 -1.81 2.40 1.00
CA ALA A 241 -1.70 3.64 1.78
C ALA A 241 -2.29 4.86 1.05
N VAL A 242 -2.04 4.96 -0.26
CA VAL A 242 -2.55 6.06 -1.10
C VAL A 242 -4.09 6.10 -1.14
N GLY A 243 -4.77 4.95 -1.02
CA GLY A 243 -6.23 4.88 -1.07
C GLY A 243 -6.91 5.71 0.01
N SER A 244 -6.47 5.57 1.27
CA SER A 244 -7.02 6.38 2.36
C SER A 244 -6.67 7.86 2.25
N LEU A 245 -5.48 8.20 1.74
CA LEU A 245 -5.10 9.59 1.50
C LEU A 245 -6.02 10.25 0.46
N ALA A 246 -6.34 9.53 -0.64
CA ALA A 246 -7.25 10.01 -1.67
C ALA A 246 -8.63 10.33 -1.08
N TYR A 247 -9.20 9.41 -0.30
CA TYR A 247 -10.51 9.61 0.33
C TYR A 247 -10.53 10.78 1.31
N PHE A 248 -9.54 10.89 2.20
CA PHE A 248 -9.53 11.96 3.20
C PHE A 248 -9.30 13.33 2.59
N ILE A 249 -8.47 13.45 1.54
CA ILE A 249 -8.28 14.73 0.86
C ILE A 249 -9.54 15.14 0.12
N ASP A 250 -10.21 14.20 -0.57
CA ASP A 250 -11.49 14.50 -1.21
C ASP A 250 -12.53 14.98 -0.20
N LYS A 251 -12.58 14.33 0.97
CA LYS A 251 -13.45 14.73 2.07
C LYS A 251 -13.08 16.09 2.67
N LEU A 252 -11.80 16.44 2.73
CA LEU A 252 -11.32 17.72 3.29
C LEU A 252 -11.43 18.90 2.32
N LEU A 253 -11.50 18.68 1.01
CA LEU A 253 -11.60 19.76 0.03
C LEU A 253 -13.04 20.20 -0.26
N ILE A 254 -14.02 19.38 0.14
CA ILE A 254 -15.44 19.67 -0.03
C ILE A 254 -16.04 20.39 1.19
N TYR A 255 -15.34 20.38 2.33
CA TYR A 255 -15.67 21.13 3.55
C TYR A 255 -14.70 22.29 3.77
#